data_AF-A0A426YBZ9-F1
#
_entry.id   AF-A0A426YBZ9-F1
#
_cell.length_a   1.000
_cell.length_b   1.000
_cell.length_c   1.000
_cell.angle_alpha   90.00
_cell.angle_beta   90.00
_cell.angle_gamma   90.00
#
_symmetry.space_group_name_H-M   'P 1'
#
loop_
_entity.id
_entity.type
_entity.pdbx_description
1 polymer ?
#
loop_
_entity_poly.entity_id
_entity_poly.type
_entity_poly.pdbx_seq_one_letter_code
_entity_poly.pdbx_strand_id
1 'polypeptide(L)'
;MCNLPEQASDAPLDPDLRPLTHGTPVWQSGEASATYIRGVLLPRLASDLYTLPFKVLMDGAAKAMVLVITSLDGKVTLLRQELQDLKEGGNPDTVAAAEV
;
A
#
# COMPACT_ATOMS: atom_id res chain seq x y z
N MET A 1 10.23 -11.19 0.33
CA MET A 1 9.22 -12.15 0.83
C MET A 1 8.91 -11.77 2.27
N CYS A 2 7.67 -11.42 2.58
CA CYS A 2 7.29 -11.13 3.98
C CYS A 2 7.17 -12.48 4.69
N ASN A 3 8.04 -12.72 5.67
CA ASN A 3 7.97 -13.91 6.52
C ASN A 3 6.78 -13.73 7.47
N LEU A 4 5.69 -14.46 7.23
CA LEU A 4 4.58 -14.52 8.18
C LEU A 4 5.00 -15.47 9.33
N PRO A 5 4.79 -15.11 10.60
CA PRO A 5 4.97 -16.05 11.69
C PRO A 5 3.99 -17.23 11.53
N GLU A 6 4.49 -18.43 11.80
CA GLU A 6 3.77 -19.69 11.68
C GLU A 6 2.65 -19.75 12.74
N GLN A 7 1.49 -19.18 12.41
CA GLN A 7 0.29 -19.28 13.24
C GLN A 7 -0.53 -20.47 12.78
N ALA A 8 -0.81 -21.39 13.72
CA ALA A 8 -1.54 -22.63 13.49
C ALA A 8 -2.84 -22.40 12.71
N SER A 9 -2.98 -23.14 11.61
CA SER A 9 -4.02 -22.99 10.59
C SER A 9 -5.45 -23.25 11.09
N ASP A 10 -5.63 -23.76 12.32
CA ASP A 10 -6.91 -24.19 12.89
C ASP A 10 -7.49 -23.27 13.98
N ALA A 11 -6.77 -22.21 14.38
CA ALA A 11 -7.33 -21.22 15.29
C ALA A 11 -8.28 -20.29 14.51
N PRO A 12 -9.44 -19.89 15.10
CA PRO A 12 -10.28 -18.86 14.50
C PRO A 12 -9.41 -17.68 14.06
N LEU A 13 -9.56 -17.25 12.80
CA LEU A 13 -8.98 -16.01 12.31
C LEU A 13 -9.73 -14.87 13.01
N ASP A 14 -9.49 -14.68 14.30
CA ASP A 14 -9.90 -13.50 15.05
C ASP A 14 -8.72 -12.52 14.99
N PRO A 15 -8.68 -11.66 13.98
CA PRO A 15 -7.66 -10.64 13.89
C PRO A 15 -7.85 -9.61 15.00
N ASP A 16 -6.80 -9.40 15.79
CA ASP A 16 -6.80 -8.28 16.72
C ASP A 16 -6.72 -6.95 15.95
N LEU A 17 -7.88 -6.33 15.70
CA LEU A 17 -8.00 -5.04 15.04
C LEU A 17 -7.84 -3.85 16.00
N ARG A 18 -7.71 -4.08 17.32
CA ARG A 18 -7.52 -3.01 18.33
C ARG A 18 -6.35 -2.07 18.03
N PRO A 19 -5.23 -2.51 17.39
CA PRO A 19 -4.15 -1.61 16.99
C PRO A 19 -4.53 -0.65 15.86
N LEU A 20 -5.59 -0.94 15.08
CA LEU A 20 -6.04 -0.12 13.97
C LEU A 20 -7.13 0.85 14.43
N THR A 21 -6.73 2.10 14.68
CA THR A 21 -7.69 3.16 14.99
C THR A 21 -8.32 3.74 13.72
N HIS A 22 -9.55 4.27 13.82
CA HIS A 22 -10.25 4.89 12.70
C HIS A 22 -9.42 6.04 12.08
N GLY A 23 -9.14 5.95 10.79
CA GLY A 23 -8.30 6.92 10.07
C GLY A 23 -6.80 6.62 10.09
N THR A 24 -6.36 5.51 10.70
CA THR A 24 -4.96 5.05 10.63
C THR A 24 -4.61 4.75 9.17
N PRO A 25 -3.59 5.40 8.59
CA PRO A 25 -3.16 5.13 7.23
C PRO A 25 -2.42 3.80 7.17
N VAL A 26 -3.12 2.74 6.76
CA VAL A 26 -2.63 1.35 6.72
C VAL A 26 -1.42 1.13 5.80
N TRP A 27 -1.14 2.07 4.90
CA TRP A 27 0.02 2.07 3.99
C TRP A 27 1.28 2.72 4.58
N GLN A 28 1.22 3.37 5.75
CA GLN A 28 2.39 4.02 6.35
C GLN A 28 3.27 3.06 7.15
N SER A 29 2.74 1.93 7.63
CA SER A 29 3.53 0.94 8.36
C SER A 29 3.24 -0.49 7.89
N GLY A 30 4.32 -1.28 7.78
CA GLY A 30 4.20 -2.69 7.41
C GLY A 30 3.36 -3.49 8.41
N GLU A 31 3.40 -3.10 9.69
CA GLU A 31 2.61 -3.72 10.76
C GLU A 31 1.12 -3.39 10.64
N ALA A 32 0.74 -2.11 10.41
CA ALA A 32 -0.67 -1.76 10.19
C ALA A 32 -1.21 -2.40 8.91
N SER A 33 -0.38 -2.49 7.87
CA SER A 33 -0.72 -3.20 6.63
C SER A 33 -0.96 -4.69 6.87
N ALA A 34 -0.06 -5.37 7.60
CA ALA A 34 -0.20 -6.78 7.91
C ALA A 34 -1.45 -7.09 8.74
N THR A 35 -1.73 -6.27 9.76
CA THR A 35 -2.92 -6.42 10.61
C THR A 35 -4.21 -6.16 9.81
N TYR A 36 -4.22 -5.15 8.93
CA TYR A 36 -5.36 -4.86 8.07
C TYR A 36 -5.60 -5.96 7.03
N ILE A 37 -4.53 -6.47 6.43
CA ILE A 37 -4.60 -7.58 5.47
C ILE A 37 -5.14 -8.83 6.16
N ARG A 38 -4.58 -9.21 7.31
CA ARG A 38 -4.99 -10.41 8.05
C ARG A 38 -6.40 -10.29 8.61
N GLY A 39 -6.83 -9.07 8.96
CA GLY A 39 -8.06 -8.90 9.72
C GLY A 39 -9.27 -8.36 9.00
N VAL A 40 -9.07 -7.70 7.87
CA VAL A 40 -10.17 -7.13 7.08
C VAL A 40 -10.14 -7.72 5.69
N LEU A 41 -8.98 -7.75 5.04
CA LEU A 41 -8.88 -8.15 3.65
C LEU A 41 -8.99 -9.67 3.46
N LEU A 42 -8.28 -10.48 4.25
CA LEU A 42 -8.32 -11.94 4.20
C LEU A 42 -9.69 -12.51 4.57
N PRO A 43 -10.36 -12.06 5.64
CA PRO A 43 -11.70 -12.51 5.97
C PRO A 43 -12.75 -12.10 4.94
N ARG A 44 -12.68 -10.86 4.41
CA ARG A 44 -13.59 -10.41 3.34
C ARG A 44 -13.35 -11.17 2.05
N LEU A 45 -12.10 -11.33 1.63
CA LEU A 45 -11.75 -12.11 0.44
C LEU A 45 -12.19 -13.56 0.57
N ALA A 46 -12.00 -14.18 1.73
CA ALA A 46 -12.51 -15.53 2.00
C ALA A 46 -14.04 -15.57 1.90
N SER A 47 -14.74 -14.64 2.54
CA SER A 47 -16.21 -14.54 2.43
C SER A 47 -16.67 -14.38 0.98
N ASP A 48 -16.05 -13.46 0.24
CA ASP A 48 -16.36 -13.18 -1.16
C ASP A 48 -16.10 -14.41 -2.04
N LEU A 49 -15.02 -15.15 -1.81
CA LEU A 49 -14.72 -16.40 -2.52
C LEU A 49 -15.80 -17.48 -2.34
N TYR A 50 -16.44 -17.53 -1.16
CA TYR A 50 -17.50 -18.50 -0.86
C TYR A 50 -18.91 -18.01 -1.19
N THR A 51 -19.11 -16.72 -1.45
CA THR A 51 -20.45 -16.13 -1.68
C THR A 51 -20.65 -15.55 -3.07
N LEU A 52 -19.58 -15.09 -3.74
CA LEU A 52 -19.67 -14.42 -5.03
C LEU A 52 -19.23 -15.31 -6.19
N PRO A 53 -19.90 -15.22 -7.35
CA PRO A 53 -19.44 -15.88 -8.57
C PRO A 53 -18.06 -15.35 -9.03
N PHE A 54 -17.24 -16.22 -9.61
CA PHE A 54 -15.88 -15.90 -10.07
C PHE A 54 -15.79 -14.63 -10.92
N LYS A 55 -16.77 -14.38 -11.81
CA LYS A 55 -16.81 -13.17 -12.65
C LYS A 55 -16.89 -11.87 -11.84
N VAL A 56 -17.61 -11.88 -10.72
CA VAL A 56 -17.78 -10.72 -9.83
C VAL A 56 -16.49 -10.48 -9.05
N LEU A 57 -15.83 -11.55 -8.62
CA LEU A 57 -14.51 -11.47 -7.96
C LEU A 57 -13.46 -10.83 -8.88
N MET A 58 -13.39 -11.27 -10.13
CA MET A 58 -12.43 -10.72 -11.10
C MET A 58 -12.71 -9.26 -11.46
N ASP A 59 -13.98 -8.87 -11.57
CA ASP A 59 -14.36 -7.46 -11.76
C ASP A 59 -13.93 -6.59 -10.58
N GLY A 60 -14.15 -7.06 -9.34
CA GLY A 60 -13.69 -6.38 -8.13
C GLY A 60 -12.17 -6.26 -8.06
N ALA A 61 -11.45 -7.35 -8.36
CA ALA A 61 -9.99 -7.36 -8.40
C ALA A 61 -9.44 -6.41 -9.48
N ALA A 62 -10.04 -6.40 -10.69
CA ALA A 62 -9.65 -5.50 -11.77
C ALA A 62 -9.84 -4.03 -11.38
N LYS A 63 -10.98 -3.69 -10.77
CA LYS A 63 -11.25 -2.33 -10.27
C LYS A 63 -10.27 -1.91 -9.19
N ALA A 64 -9.97 -2.79 -8.24
CA ALA A 64 -8.98 -2.54 -7.20
C ALA A 64 -7.58 -2.29 -7.78
N MET A 65 -7.16 -3.09 -8.78
CA MET A 65 -5.88 -2.87 -9.46
C MET A 65 -5.83 -1.51 -10.17
N VAL A 66 -6.91 -1.11 -10.85
CA VAL A 66 -6.98 0.20 -11.51
C VAL A 66 -6.85 1.35 -10.49
N LEU A 67 -7.49 1.25 -9.32
CA LEU A 67 -7.36 2.23 -8.25
C LEU A 67 -5.91 2.36 -7.75
N VAL A 68 -5.21 1.22 -7.58
CA VAL A 68 -3.80 1.23 -7.17
C VAL A 68 -2.92 1.84 -8.24
N ILE A 69 -3.12 1.48 -9.51
CA ILE A 69 -2.34 2.01 -10.64
C ILE A 69 -2.52 3.53 -10.76
N THR A 70 -3.76 4.01 -10.70
CA THR A 70 -4.06 5.46 -10.79
C THR A 70 -3.53 6.24 -9.59
N SER A 71 -3.62 5.68 -8.38
CA SER A 71 -3.01 6.29 -7.20
C SER A 71 -1.48 6.36 -7.31
N LEU A 72 -0.84 5.30 -7.79
CA LEU A 72 0.60 5.27 -8.01
C LEU A 72 1.04 6.27 -9.08
N ASP A 73 0.30 6.39 -10.17
CA ASP A 73 0.56 7.35 -11.24
C ASP A 73 0.55 8.80 -10.71
N GLY A 74 -0.44 9.15 -9.87
CA GLY A 74 -0.48 10.43 -9.18
C GLY A 74 0.73 10.69 -8.27
N LYS A 75 1.22 9.65 -7.57
CA LYS A 75 2.44 9.78 -6.74
C LYS A 75 3.70 9.92 -7.59
N VAL A 76 3.78 9.23 -8.72
CA VAL A 76 4.91 9.29 -9.65
C VAL A 76 4.99 10.67 -10.30
N THR A 77 3.86 11.25 -10.69
CA THR A 77 3.82 12.62 -11.24
C THR A 77 4.23 13.66 -10.20
N LEU A 78 3.76 13.53 -8.95
CA LEU A 78 4.19 14.40 -7.85
C LEU A 78 5.70 14.29 -7.59
N LEU A 79 6.25 13.07 -7.49
CA LEU A 79 7.69 12.86 -7.29
C LEU A 79 8.51 13.43 -8.46
N ARG A 80 8.02 13.33 -9.70
CA ARG A 80 8.69 13.94 -10.85
C ARG A 80 8.72 15.46 -10.74
N GLN A 81 7.64 16.09 -10.27
CA GLN A 81 7.61 17.54 -10.07
C GLN A 81 8.60 17.97 -8.98
N GLU A 82 8.58 17.32 -7.82
CA GLU A 82 9.53 17.63 -6.73
C GLU A 82 10.99 17.50 -7.18
N LEU A 83 11.32 16.49 -8.00
CA LEU A 83 12.67 16.34 -8.55
C LEU A 83 13.05 17.46 -9.55
N GLN A 84 12.09 18.00 -10.30
CA GLN A 84 12.33 19.14 -11.20
C GLN A 84 12.54 20.42 -10.39
N ASP A 85 11.70 20.66 -9.39
CA ASP A 85 11.79 21.83 -8.51
C ASP A 85 13.12 21.83 -7.74
N LEU A 86 13.56 20.67 -7.24
CA LEU A 86 14.86 20.50 -6.58
C LEU A 86 16.03 20.73 -7.54
N LYS A 87 15.90 20.32 -8.80
CA LYS A 87 16.93 20.54 -9.83
C LYS A 87 17.02 22.01 -10.23
N GLU A 88 15.90 22.72 -10.32
CA GLU A 88 15.84 24.14 -10.65
C GLU A 88 16.26 25.03 -9.46
N GLY A 89 15.99 24.59 -8.23
CA GLY A 89 16.42 25.25 -7.00
C GLY A 89 17.90 24.99 -6.62
N GLY A 90 18.55 24.03 -7.28
CA GLY A 90 19.99 23.78 -7.14
C GLY A 90 20.79 24.87 -7.85
N ASN A 91 21.23 25.89 -7.11
CA ASN A 91 22.07 26.96 -7.63
C ASN A 91 23.33 26.39 -8.34
N PRO A 92 23.49 26.56 -9.66
CA PRO A 92 24.69 26.12 -10.37
C PRO A 92 25.96 26.89 -9.95
N ASP A 93 25.83 28.07 -9.32
CA ASP A 93 26.98 28.91 -8.93
C ASP A 93 27.72 28.41 -7.68
N THR A 94 27.21 27.43 -6.92
CA THR A 94 27.90 26.91 -5.73
C THR A 94 28.82 25.71 -6.00
N VAL A 95 28.76 25.10 -7.20
CA VAL A 95 29.60 23.95 -7.56
C VAL A 95 30.88 24.38 -8.29
N ALA A 96 30.88 25.54 -8.96
CA ALA A 96 32.04 26.04 -9.70
C ALA A 96 33.15 26.67 -8.83
N ALA A 97 32.91 26.89 -7.53
CA ALA A 97 33.86 27.57 -6.65
C ALA A 97 34.86 26.64 -5.91
N ALA A 98 34.87 25.34 -6.20
CA ALA A 98 35.70 24.36 -5.49
C ALA A 98 36.85 23.76 -6.32
N GLU A 99 37.11 24.23 -7.54
CA GLU A 99 38.31 23.88 -8.31
C GLU A 99 39.25 25.09 -8.45
N VAL A 100 40.03 25.36 -7.42
CA VAL A 100 41.27 26.17 -7.47
C VAL A 100 42.33 25.55 -6.56
#